data_AF-A0A7X5DBG8-F1
#
_entry.id   AF-A0A7X5DBG8-F1
#
_cell.length_a   1.000
_cell.length_b   1.000
_cell.length_c   1.000
_cell.angle_alpha   90.00
_cell.angle_beta   90.00
_cell.angle_gamma   90.00
#
_symmetry.space_group_name_H-M   'P 1'
#
loop_
_entity.id
_entity.type
_entity.pdbx_description
1 polymer ?
#
loop_
_entity_poly.entity_id
_entity_poly.type
_entity_poly.pdbx_seq_one_letter_code
_entity_poly.pdbx_strand_id
1 'polypeptide(L)'
;MGRGGATGKQRSLFADHEGFVDKFKPKKTTDDCYTPPKVYEAVASWVAEEYGIDRASMLRPFRPGGDYQAEEYPEGCCVVDNPPFSIISQIVRFYLREGVPFFLFAPALTLFGCAASMGARFLTCDCDIVYENGAIVRTAFVTSLGEHLVRTAPDLTERVMAAVAETQRERKGEPLPKYAYPYELLTSARGSYLSKWGVDFRVPVGEACFVRALDSQKAAGKAVFGGGLLLSERAAAERAAAERAAAERAAA
;
A
#
# COMPACT_ATOMS: atom_id res chain seq x y z
N MET A 1 19.53 61.54 -7.05
CA MET A 1 18.45 60.52 -7.01
C MET A 1 19.01 59.21 -7.54
N GLY A 2 19.16 58.20 -6.69
CA GLY A 2 19.61 56.87 -7.09
C GLY A 2 19.16 55.84 -6.06
N ARG A 3 18.01 55.20 -6.31
CA ARG A 3 17.53 54.02 -5.56
C ARG A 3 17.92 52.79 -6.38
N GLY A 4 18.89 52.02 -5.90
CA GLY A 4 19.22 50.68 -6.41
C GLY A 4 18.80 49.65 -5.38
N GLY A 5 17.70 48.95 -5.67
CA GLY A 5 17.10 47.96 -4.77
C GLY A 5 17.93 46.68 -4.65
N ALA A 6 18.02 46.16 -3.43
CA ALA A 6 18.51 44.82 -3.17
C ALA A 6 17.52 43.81 -3.76
N THR A 7 18.03 42.93 -4.62
CA THR A 7 17.30 41.92 -5.38
C THR A 7 16.71 40.84 -4.47
N GLY A 8 15.42 40.55 -4.66
CA GLY A 8 14.61 39.62 -3.86
C GLY A 8 14.96 38.12 -3.98
N LYS A 9 16.23 37.77 -4.20
CA LYS A 9 16.67 36.37 -4.39
C LYS A 9 17.19 35.68 -3.13
N GLN A 10 17.27 36.39 -1.99
CA GLN A 10 17.79 35.87 -0.72
C GLN A 10 16.71 35.49 0.31
N ARG A 11 15.41 35.72 0.02
CA ARG A 11 14.30 35.45 0.94
C ARG A 11 13.61 34.08 0.78
N SER A 12 14.06 33.22 -0.13
CA SER A 12 13.39 31.92 -0.38
C SER A 12 14.06 30.70 0.28
N LEU A 13 15.23 30.86 0.90
CA LEU A 13 15.93 29.75 1.58
C LEU A 13 15.44 29.48 3.01
N PHE A 14 14.69 30.42 3.60
CA PHE A 14 14.16 30.31 4.97
C PHE A 14 12.63 30.15 5.03
N ALA A 15 11.94 30.14 3.89
CA ALA A 15 10.49 30.05 3.84
C ALA A 15 9.95 28.62 4.02
N ASP A 16 10.83 27.61 4.01
CA ASP A 16 10.49 26.20 4.23
C ASP A 16 11.16 25.65 5.49
N HIS A 17 11.06 26.40 6.60
CA HIS A 17 11.53 25.93 7.89
C HIS A 17 10.74 24.67 8.33
N GLU A 18 9.44 24.62 8.04
CA GLU A 18 8.59 23.47 8.36
C GLU A 18 8.98 22.21 7.57
N GLY A 19 9.20 22.31 6.25
CA GLY A 19 9.67 21.19 5.43
C GLY A 19 11.13 20.80 5.67
N PHE A 20 11.95 21.72 6.20
CA PHE A 20 13.28 21.40 6.69
C PHE A 20 13.23 20.61 8.00
N VAL A 21 12.42 21.05 8.97
CA VAL A 21 12.22 20.36 10.26
C VAL A 21 11.59 18.98 10.07
N ASP A 22 10.66 18.84 9.12
CA ASP A 22 10.02 17.55 8.80
C ASP A 22 10.99 16.48 8.30
N LYS A 23 12.13 16.86 7.70
CA LYS A 23 13.18 15.90 7.28
C LYS A 23 13.96 15.30 8.44
N PHE A 24 13.96 15.97 9.59
CA PHE A 24 14.64 15.53 10.82
C PHE A 24 13.69 14.88 11.82
N LYS A 25 12.37 14.90 11.56
CA LYS A 25 11.43 14.07 12.30
C LYS A 25 11.78 12.60 12.05
N PRO A 26 11.88 11.76 13.10
CA PRO A 26 12.08 10.32 12.91
C PRO A 26 11.06 9.81 11.89
N LYS A 27 11.53 9.10 10.86
CA LYS A 27 10.61 8.48 9.90
C LYS A 27 9.70 7.56 10.70
N LYS A 28 8.39 7.82 10.63
CA LYS A 28 7.37 6.91 11.15
C LYS A 28 7.70 5.52 10.64
N THR A 29 8.06 4.64 11.57
CA THR A 29 8.30 3.25 11.23
C THR A 29 6.93 2.60 10.96
N THR A 30 6.89 1.40 10.40
CA THR A 30 5.62 0.68 10.20
C THR A 30 4.85 0.53 11.51
N ASP A 31 5.56 0.58 12.65
CA ASP A 31 5.03 0.59 14.01
C ASP A 31 4.22 1.85 14.38
N ASP A 32 4.35 2.96 13.62
CA ASP A 32 3.67 4.24 13.85
C ASP A 32 2.50 4.50 12.89
N CYS A 33 2.08 3.48 12.14
CA CYS A 33 1.13 3.62 11.05
C CYS A 33 -0.22 2.98 11.38
N TYR A 34 -1.28 3.77 11.22
CA TYR A 34 -2.62 3.27 11.46
C TYR A 34 -3.04 2.24 10.40
N THR A 35 -3.72 1.21 10.87
CA THR A 35 -4.48 0.29 10.02
C THR A 35 -5.57 1.07 9.29
N PRO A 36 -5.74 0.90 7.96
CA PRO A 36 -6.84 1.53 7.24
C PRO A 36 -8.19 1.27 7.93
N PRO A 37 -9.06 2.28 8.10
CA PRO A 37 -10.28 2.13 8.91
C PRO A 37 -11.18 0.95 8.51
N LYS A 38 -11.35 0.70 7.20
CA LYS A 38 -12.14 -0.43 6.70
C LYS A 38 -11.52 -1.79 7.03
N VAL A 39 -10.19 -1.88 6.99
CA VAL A 39 -9.46 -3.10 7.33
C VAL A 39 -9.58 -3.37 8.83
N TYR A 40 -9.43 -2.32 9.66
CA TYR A 40 -9.65 -2.44 11.09
C TYR A 40 -11.08 -2.92 11.39
N GLU A 41 -12.09 -2.31 10.77
CA GLU A 41 -13.48 -2.68 11.00
C GLU A 41 -13.79 -4.11 10.58
N ALA A 42 -13.25 -4.58 9.45
CA ALA A 42 -13.39 -5.98 9.01
C ALA A 42 -12.85 -6.96 10.06
N VAL A 43 -11.69 -6.65 10.67
CA VAL A 43 -11.12 -7.47 11.75
C VAL A 43 -11.95 -7.37 13.02
N ALA A 44 -12.30 -6.16 13.46
CA ALA A 44 -13.05 -5.94 14.69
C ALA A 44 -14.45 -6.59 14.65
N SER A 45 -15.18 -6.45 13.55
CA SER A 45 -16.46 -7.11 13.33
C SER A 45 -16.32 -8.64 13.35
N TRP A 46 -15.29 -9.19 12.70
CA TRP A 46 -15.03 -10.62 12.72
C TRP A 46 -14.70 -11.14 14.14
N VAL A 47 -13.88 -10.42 14.90
CA VAL A 47 -13.55 -10.78 16.29
C VAL A 47 -14.81 -10.75 17.17
N ALA A 48 -15.69 -9.76 16.98
CA ALA A 48 -16.94 -9.67 17.72
C ALA A 48 -17.86 -10.88 17.43
N GLU A 49 -18.00 -11.26 16.17
CA GLU A 49 -18.79 -12.42 15.75
C GLU A 49 -18.21 -13.75 16.24
N GLU A 50 -16.91 -13.96 16.06
CA GLU A 50 -16.24 -15.24 16.34
C GLU A 50 -16.11 -15.52 17.84
N TYR A 51 -15.78 -14.50 18.63
CA TYR A 51 -15.47 -14.68 20.05
C TYR A 51 -16.54 -14.10 20.99
N GLY A 52 -17.64 -13.57 20.45
CA GLY A 52 -18.72 -12.97 21.25
C GLY A 52 -18.27 -11.74 22.04
N ILE A 53 -17.27 -11.01 21.54
CA ILE A 53 -16.75 -9.80 22.17
C ILE A 53 -17.58 -8.60 21.75
N ASP A 54 -18.01 -7.78 22.70
CA ASP A 54 -18.71 -6.55 22.38
C ASP A 54 -17.78 -5.58 21.64
N ARG A 55 -18.19 -5.15 20.45
CA ARG A 55 -17.46 -4.19 19.62
C ARG A 55 -17.21 -2.87 20.35
N ALA A 56 -18.10 -2.48 21.29
CA ALA A 56 -17.96 -1.28 22.10
C ALA A 56 -16.96 -1.43 23.25
N SER A 57 -16.64 -2.67 23.67
CA SER A 57 -15.62 -2.94 24.70
C SER A 57 -14.20 -3.12 24.12
N MET A 58 -14.05 -3.00 22.80
CA MET A 58 -12.77 -3.12 22.13
C MET A 58 -11.88 -1.89 22.34
N LEU A 59 -10.65 -2.11 22.81
CA LEU A 59 -9.69 -1.06 23.10
C LEU A 59 -8.58 -0.99 22.05
N ARG A 60 -8.09 0.24 21.81
CA ARG A 60 -7.01 0.56 20.86
C ARG A 60 -5.90 1.38 21.52
N PRO A 61 -5.05 0.75 22.35
CA PRO A 61 -4.02 1.45 23.10
C PRO A 61 -2.84 1.93 22.23
N PHE A 62 -2.66 1.39 21.02
CA PHE A 62 -1.51 1.70 20.17
C PHE A 62 -1.79 2.90 19.27
N ARG A 63 -1.73 4.08 19.89
CA ARG A 63 -1.83 5.39 19.24
C ARG A 63 -0.54 6.18 19.47
N PRO A 64 -0.20 7.16 18.60
CA PRO A 64 0.96 8.02 18.81
C PRO A 64 0.95 8.66 20.20
N GLY A 65 2.03 8.44 20.96
CA GLY A 65 2.15 8.91 22.35
C GLY A 65 1.32 8.13 23.38
N GLY A 66 0.66 7.04 22.99
CA GLY A 66 -0.04 6.13 23.90
C GLY A 66 0.94 5.23 24.66
N ASP A 67 0.56 4.89 25.88
CA ASP A 67 1.25 3.92 26.74
C ASP A 67 0.28 2.80 27.11
N TYR A 68 0.40 1.66 26.45
CA TYR A 68 -0.44 0.50 26.69
C TYR A 68 -0.25 -0.09 28.10
N GLN A 69 0.83 0.24 28.82
CA GLN A 69 1.02 -0.22 30.19
C GLN A 69 0.27 0.64 31.20
N ALA A 70 -0.01 1.90 30.85
CA ALA A 70 -0.74 2.86 31.68
C ALA A 70 -2.21 3.02 31.27
N GLU A 71 -2.67 2.29 30.25
CA GLU A 71 -4.06 2.28 29.81
C GLU A 71 -4.94 1.55 30.85
N GLU A 72 -6.17 2.04 31.04
CA GLU A 72 -7.16 1.36 31.85
C GLU A 72 -7.81 0.22 31.06
N TYR A 73 -7.94 -0.95 31.67
CA TYR A 73 -8.55 -2.14 31.09
C TYR A 73 -9.80 -2.54 31.88
N PRO A 74 -10.98 -1.97 31.57
CA PRO A 74 -12.22 -2.32 32.24
C PRO A 74 -12.56 -3.81 32.11
N GLU A 75 -13.30 -4.33 33.07
CA GLU A 75 -13.80 -5.70 33.00
C GLU A 75 -14.63 -5.93 31.73
N GLY A 76 -14.39 -7.06 31.05
CA GLY A 76 -15.05 -7.39 29.78
C GLY A 76 -14.47 -6.68 28.54
N CYS A 77 -13.40 -5.89 28.68
CA CYS A 77 -12.71 -5.31 27.53
C CYS A 77 -11.89 -6.36 26.75
N CYS A 78 -11.59 -6.03 25.49
CA CYS A 78 -10.63 -6.78 24.69
C CYS A 78 -9.80 -5.82 23.86
N VAL A 79 -8.48 -5.96 23.87
CA VAL A 79 -7.61 -5.18 22.99
C VAL A 79 -7.68 -5.76 21.59
N VAL A 80 -8.25 -5.02 20.64
CA VAL A 80 -8.24 -5.36 19.22
C VAL A 80 -7.52 -4.25 18.49
N ASP A 81 -6.25 -4.43 18.16
CA ASP A 81 -5.45 -3.32 17.64
C ASP A 81 -4.17 -3.77 16.92
N ASN A 82 -3.53 -2.82 16.22
CA ASN A 82 -2.28 -3.02 15.51
C ASN A 82 -1.09 -2.49 16.34
N PRO A 83 -0.37 -3.36 17.06
CA PRO A 83 0.75 -2.94 17.89
C PRO A 83 1.98 -2.57 17.07
N PRO A 84 2.95 -1.85 17.67
CA PRO A 84 4.31 -1.82 17.16
C PRO A 84 4.90 -3.24 17.11
N PHE A 85 5.22 -3.72 15.91
CA PHE A 85 5.66 -5.09 15.68
C PHE A 85 7.04 -5.36 16.29
N SER A 86 7.90 -4.34 16.39
CA SER A 86 9.23 -4.45 17.01
C SER A 86 9.20 -4.89 18.47
N ILE A 87 8.11 -4.60 19.19
CA ILE A 87 7.95 -4.94 20.62
C ILE A 87 6.73 -5.84 20.88
N ILE A 88 6.14 -6.44 19.85
CA ILE A 88 4.92 -7.27 19.97
C ILE A 88 5.06 -8.39 21.01
N SER A 89 6.23 -9.01 21.12
CA SER A 89 6.48 -10.03 22.15
C SER A 89 6.43 -9.49 23.58
N GLN A 90 6.84 -8.24 23.80
CA GLN A 90 6.74 -7.57 25.10
C GLN A 90 5.28 -7.26 25.43
N ILE A 91 4.52 -6.78 24.44
CA ILE A 91 3.10 -6.48 24.55
C ILE A 91 2.30 -7.74 24.88
N VAL A 92 2.52 -8.84 24.13
CA VAL A 92 1.83 -10.10 24.37
C VAL A 92 2.14 -10.63 25.78
N ARG A 93 3.39 -10.55 26.24
CA ARG A 93 3.75 -10.91 27.64
C ARG A 93 2.98 -10.10 28.67
N PHE A 94 2.88 -8.79 28.44
CA PHE A 94 2.18 -7.89 29.34
C PHE A 94 0.71 -8.29 29.45
N TYR A 95 -0.01 -8.39 28.33
CA TYR A 95 -1.43 -8.72 28.37
C TYR A 95 -1.72 -10.09 28.96
N LEU A 96 -0.90 -11.10 28.67
CA LEU A 96 -1.04 -12.43 29.28
C LEU A 96 -0.82 -12.40 30.79
N ARG A 97 0.16 -11.63 31.27
CA ARG A 97 0.46 -11.50 32.71
C ARG A 97 -0.64 -10.74 33.45
N GLU A 98 -1.15 -9.65 32.86
CA GLU A 98 -2.22 -8.84 33.44
C GLU A 98 -3.62 -9.45 33.24
N GLY A 99 -3.74 -10.55 32.49
CA GLY A 99 -5.03 -11.19 32.20
C GLY A 99 -5.92 -10.39 31.25
N VAL A 100 -5.35 -9.47 30.46
CA VAL A 100 -6.08 -8.64 29.50
C VAL A 100 -6.36 -9.44 28.23
N PRO A 101 -7.64 -9.64 27.83
CA PRO A 101 -7.95 -10.31 26.57
C PRO A 101 -7.48 -9.49 25.36
N PHE A 102 -6.90 -10.13 24.35
CA PHE A 102 -6.41 -9.42 23.15
C PHE A 102 -6.55 -10.21 21.86
N PHE A 103 -6.63 -9.47 20.75
CA PHE A 103 -6.51 -9.92 19.37
C PHE A 103 -5.68 -8.89 18.59
N LEU A 104 -4.41 -9.20 18.34
CA LEU A 104 -3.44 -8.26 17.78
C LEU A 104 -3.04 -8.63 16.36
N PHE A 105 -2.87 -7.60 15.53
CA PHE A 105 -2.24 -7.74 14.23
C PHE A 105 -0.77 -8.13 14.42
N ALA A 106 -0.25 -9.01 13.57
CA ALA A 106 1.12 -9.50 13.67
C ALA A 106 1.72 -9.77 12.28
N PRO A 107 3.05 -9.61 12.10
CA PRO A 107 3.71 -9.99 10.85
C PRO A 107 3.65 -11.51 10.65
N ALA A 108 3.10 -11.95 9.52
CA ALA A 108 2.87 -13.37 9.25
C ALA A 108 4.17 -14.19 9.24
N LEU A 109 5.26 -13.62 8.72
CA LEU A 109 6.55 -14.30 8.58
C LEU A 109 7.17 -14.68 9.94
N THR A 110 6.98 -13.85 10.97
CA THR A 110 7.56 -14.06 12.30
C THR A 110 6.50 -14.35 13.36
N LEU A 111 5.27 -14.71 12.95
CA LEU A 111 4.10 -14.85 13.80
C LEU A 111 4.37 -15.71 15.05
N PHE A 112 4.94 -16.90 14.86
CA PHE A 112 5.19 -17.82 15.97
C PHE A 112 6.31 -17.32 16.89
N GLY A 113 7.26 -16.53 16.37
CA GLY A 113 8.31 -15.88 17.15
C GLY A 113 7.76 -14.84 18.14
N CYS A 114 6.55 -14.34 17.92
CA CYS A 114 5.95 -13.33 18.78
C CYS A 114 5.67 -13.87 20.20
N ALA A 115 5.34 -15.16 20.35
CA ALA A 115 4.84 -15.67 21.63
C ALA A 115 5.01 -17.18 21.89
N ALA A 116 5.97 -17.85 21.25
CA ALA A 116 6.14 -19.31 21.24
C ALA A 116 6.17 -20.04 22.61
N SER A 117 6.24 -19.34 23.75
CA SER A 117 6.34 -19.93 25.09
C SER A 117 5.34 -19.38 26.12
N MET A 118 4.26 -18.70 25.71
CA MET A 118 3.52 -17.80 26.62
C MET A 118 2.00 -18.02 26.68
N GLY A 119 1.43 -19.04 26.03
CA GLY A 119 -0.02 -19.30 26.07
C GLY A 119 -0.86 -18.39 25.15
N ALA A 120 -0.21 -17.68 24.24
CA ALA A 120 -0.87 -17.04 23.11
C ALA A 120 -1.26 -18.09 22.06
N ARG A 121 -2.23 -17.71 21.21
CA ARG A 121 -2.75 -18.48 20.10
C ARG A 121 -2.53 -17.70 18.81
N PHE A 122 -2.43 -18.41 17.70
CA PHE A 122 -2.00 -17.84 16.44
C PHE A 122 -3.04 -18.11 15.36
N LEU A 123 -3.45 -17.05 14.66
CA LEU A 123 -4.26 -17.16 13.48
C LEU A 123 -3.39 -16.90 12.25
N THR A 124 -3.16 -17.94 11.47
CA THR A 124 -2.43 -17.81 10.20
C THR A 124 -3.41 -17.34 9.14
N CYS A 125 -3.18 -16.13 8.64
CA CYS A 125 -3.92 -15.52 7.53
C CYS A 125 -2.92 -15.04 6.47
N ASP A 126 -3.38 -14.93 5.22
CA ASP A 126 -2.57 -14.46 4.10
C ASP A 126 -3.02 -13.08 3.63
N CYS A 127 -2.97 -12.10 4.53
CA CYS A 127 -3.50 -10.76 4.27
C CYS A 127 -2.40 -9.77 3.89
N ASP A 128 -2.34 -9.32 2.64
CA ASP A 128 -1.47 -8.21 2.24
C ASP A 128 -2.16 -6.86 2.52
N ILE A 129 -1.86 -6.28 3.69
CA ILE A 129 -2.46 -5.01 4.14
C ILE A 129 -1.55 -3.85 3.73
N VAL A 130 -2.15 -2.83 3.10
CA VAL A 130 -1.46 -1.58 2.76
C VAL A 130 -1.76 -0.52 3.80
N TYR A 131 -0.75 -0.18 4.60
CA TYR A 131 -0.86 0.80 5.68
C TYR A 131 -0.84 2.25 5.17
N GLU A 132 -1.12 3.20 6.05
CA GLU A 132 -1.16 4.63 5.69
C GLU A 132 0.16 5.16 5.11
N ASN A 133 1.30 4.65 5.57
CA ASN A 133 2.62 4.99 5.00
C ASN A 133 2.92 4.31 3.65
N GLY A 134 1.98 3.53 3.10
CA GLY A 134 2.16 2.78 1.85
C GLY A 134 2.92 1.47 2.01
N ALA A 135 3.35 1.09 3.22
CA ALA A 135 3.94 -0.21 3.47
C ALA A 135 2.91 -1.31 3.21
N ILE A 136 3.32 -2.34 2.48
CA ILE A 136 2.55 -3.57 2.30
C ILE A 136 3.13 -4.59 3.27
N VAL A 137 2.34 -5.01 4.25
CA VAL A 137 2.75 -6.03 5.21
C VAL A 137 1.86 -7.25 5.07
N ARG A 138 2.50 -8.41 5.00
CA ARG A 138 1.84 -9.70 5.12
C ARG A 138 1.45 -9.91 6.57
N THR A 139 0.16 -9.83 6.86
CA THR A 139 -0.37 -9.79 8.21
C THR A 139 -1.15 -11.05 8.56
N ALA A 140 -0.88 -11.53 9.77
CA ALA A 140 -1.58 -12.58 10.49
C ALA A 140 -1.99 -12.04 11.88
N PHE A 141 -2.47 -12.88 12.80
CA PHE A 141 -2.94 -12.42 14.10
C PHE A 141 -2.48 -13.29 15.26
N VAL A 142 -2.26 -12.65 16.42
CA VAL A 142 -1.94 -13.31 17.69
C VAL A 142 -3.00 -12.93 18.73
N THR A 143 -3.48 -13.90 19.51
CA THR A 143 -4.62 -13.67 20.41
C THR A 143 -4.52 -14.50 21.70
N SER A 144 -5.16 -14.04 22.77
CA SER A 144 -5.45 -14.85 23.97
C SER A 144 -6.79 -15.58 23.92
N LEU A 145 -7.57 -15.38 22.85
CA LEU A 145 -8.95 -15.88 22.72
C LEU A 145 -9.01 -17.27 22.07
N GLY A 146 -10.03 -18.05 22.40
CA GLY A 146 -10.27 -19.39 21.84
C GLY A 146 -9.49 -20.50 22.53
N GLU A 147 -9.49 -21.69 21.92
CA GLU A 147 -8.91 -22.91 22.53
C GLU A 147 -7.75 -23.50 21.72
N HIS A 148 -7.68 -23.19 20.42
CA HIS A 148 -6.68 -23.76 19.52
C HIS A 148 -5.40 -22.94 19.52
N LEU A 149 -4.25 -23.61 19.67
CA LEU A 149 -2.93 -22.97 19.61
C LEU A 149 -2.68 -22.31 18.25
N VAL A 150 -3.04 -22.98 17.16
CA VAL A 150 -2.95 -22.44 15.80
C VAL A 150 -4.25 -22.72 15.06
N ARG A 151 -4.77 -21.71 14.37
CA ARG A 151 -5.96 -21.84 13.50
C ARG A 151 -5.75 -21.07 12.20
N THR A 152 -6.19 -21.64 11.08
CA THR A 152 -6.39 -20.90 9.83
C THR A 152 -7.76 -20.23 9.83
N ALA A 153 -7.86 -18.99 9.36
CA ALA A 153 -9.14 -18.25 9.26
C ALA A 153 -9.35 -17.72 7.83
N PRO A 154 -9.80 -18.59 6.89
CA PRO A 154 -10.00 -18.21 5.48
C PRO A 154 -11.09 -17.14 5.31
N ASP A 155 -12.12 -17.18 6.15
CA ASP A 155 -13.21 -16.20 6.19
C ASP A 155 -12.74 -14.82 6.67
N LEU A 156 -11.91 -14.76 7.71
CA LEU A 156 -11.23 -13.52 8.12
C LEU A 156 -10.34 -12.98 6.99
N THR A 157 -9.61 -13.87 6.31
CA THR A 157 -8.76 -13.51 5.18
C THR A 157 -9.59 -12.87 4.05
N GLU A 158 -10.72 -13.46 3.69
CA GLU A 158 -11.62 -12.92 2.68
C GLU A 158 -12.14 -11.52 3.05
N ARG A 159 -12.65 -11.34 4.28
CA ARG A 159 -13.16 -10.06 4.78
C ARG A 159 -12.10 -8.96 4.75
N VAL A 160 -10.88 -9.27 5.22
CA VAL A 160 -9.76 -8.33 5.22
C VAL A 160 -9.36 -7.97 3.79
N MET A 161 -9.22 -8.94 2.90
CA MET A 161 -8.81 -8.68 1.51
C MET A 161 -9.86 -7.90 0.72
N ALA A 162 -11.15 -8.12 1.00
CA ALA A 162 -12.23 -7.30 0.45
C ALA A 162 -12.11 -5.82 0.90
N ALA A 163 -11.87 -5.59 2.20
CA ALA A 163 -11.67 -4.25 2.76
C ALA A 163 -10.41 -3.56 2.21
N VAL A 164 -9.32 -4.30 2.00
CA VAL A 164 -8.10 -3.80 1.34
C VAL A 164 -8.43 -3.38 -0.11
N ALA A 165 -9.10 -4.22 -0.87
CA ALA A 165 -9.46 -3.91 -2.25
C ALA A 165 -10.35 -2.66 -2.34
N GLU A 166 -11.31 -2.51 -1.44
CA GLU A 166 -12.18 -1.34 -1.37
C GLU A 166 -11.40 -0.07 -1.04
N THR A 167 -10.55 -0.10 -0.01
CA THR A 167 -9.66 1.02 0.36
C THR A 167 -8.81 1.46 -0.83
N GLN A 168 -8.31 0.50 -1.62
CA GLN A 168 -7.50 0.80 -2.79
C GLN A 168 -8.31 1.39 -3.96
N ARG A 169 -9.56 0.98 -4.16
CA ARG A 169 -10.44 1.58 -5.17
C ARG A 169 -10.70 3.05 -4.87
N GLU A 170 -10.95 3.39 -3.60
CA GLU A 170 -11.16 4.77 -3.16
C GLU A 170 -9.90 5.63 -3.34
N ARG A 171 -8.71 5.08 -3.05
CA ARG A 171 -7.43 5.78 -3.25
C ARG A 171 -7.06 6.00 -4.70
N LYS A 172 -7.49 5.12 -5.61
CA LYS A 172 -7.07 5.16 -7.03
C LYS A 172 -7.71 6.30 -7.84
N GLY A 173 -8.65 7.05 -7.27
CA GLY A 173 -9.36 8.12 -7.98
C GLY A 173 -10.15 7.61 -9.19
N GLU A 174 -10.76 8.51 -9.95
CA GLU A 174 -11.37 8.13 -11.22
C GLU A 174 -10.31 7.58 -12.18
N PRO A 175 -10.62 6.52 -12.94
CA PRO A 175 -9.69 5.97 -13.91
C PRO A 175 -9.28 7.07 -14.89
N LEU A 176 -7.99 7.37 -14.94
CA LEU A 176 -7.45 8.29 -15.94
C LEU A 176 -7.88 7.82 -17.34
N PRO A 177 -8.24 8.75 -18.24
CA PRO A 177 -8.66 8.39 -19.59
C PRO A 177 -7.59 7.53 -20.26
N LYS A 178 -8.00 6.37 -20.77
CA LYS A 178 -7.12 5.49 -21.54
C LYS A 178 -6.93 6.09 -22.93
N TYR A 179 -5.70 6.50 -23.23
CA TYR A 179 -5.35 6.97 -24.57
C TYR A 179 -5.05 5.78 -25.49
N ALA A 180 -5.76 5.70 -26.60
CA ALA A 180 -5.39 4.86 -27.74
C ALA A 180 -4.47 5.67 -28.67
N TYR A 181 -3.31 5.10 -28.98
CA TYR A 181 -2.35 5.67 -29.91
C TYR A 181 -2.24 4.77 -31.15
N PRO A 182 -2.01 5.36 -32.33
CA PRO A 182 -1.88 4.60 -33.56
C PRO A 182 -0.58 3.77 -33.57
N TYR A 183 -0.44 2.82 -34.51
CA TYR A 183 0.69 1.89 -34.54
C TYR A 183 2.04 2.57 -34.82
N GLU A 184 1.96 3.72 -35.47
CA GLU A 184 3.07 4.60 -35.80
C GLU A 184 3.64 5.28 -34.56
N LEU A 185 2.92 5.34 -33.43
CA LEU A 185 3.43 5.97 -32.21
C LEU A 185 3.70 4.96 -31.10
N LEU A 186 4.96 4.57 -30.93
CA LEU A 186 5.40 3.73 -29.82
C LEU A 186 5.66 4.56 -28.56
N THR A 187 4.95 4.24 -27.47
CA THR A 187 5.23 4.78 -26.14
C THR A 187 6.01 3.77 -25.32
N SER A 188 6.73 4.24 -24.29
CA SER A 188 7.46 3.36 -23.36
C SER A 188 6.54 2.34 -22.70
N ALA A 189 5.33 2.74 -22.30
CA ALA A 189 4.33 1.85 -21.72
C ALA A 189 3.93 0.70 -22.66
N ARG A 190 3.82 0.98 -23.97
CA ARG A 190 3.53 -0.05 -24.97
C ARG A 190 4.74 -0.96 -25.20
N GLY A 191 5.96 -0.43 -25.24
CA GLY A 191 7.18 -1.23 -25.26
C GLY A 191 7.27 -2.19 -24.06
N SER A 192 7.01 -1.70 -22.85
CA SER A 192 6.98 -2.53 -21.64
C SER A 192 5.89 -3.61 -21.67
N TYR A 193 4.74 -3.32 -22.28
CA TYR A 193 3.69 -4.34 -22.47
C TYR A 193 4.16 -5.49 -23.35
N LEU A 194 4.85 -5.21 -24.46
CA LEU A 194 5.42 -6.24 -25.33
C LEU A 194 6.46 -7.09 -24.57
N SER A 195 7.35 -6.43 -23.83
CA SER A 195 8.36 -7.10 -22.99
C SER A 195 7.73 -7.99 -21.92
N LYS A 196 6.69 -7.50 -21.22
CA LYS A 196 5.95 -8.27 -20.19
C LYS A 196 5.41 -9.59 -20.73
N TRP A 197 4.97 -9.61 -21.97
CA TRP A 197 4.42 -10.81 -22.62
C TRP A 197 5.44 -11.55 -23.50
N GLY A 198 6.73 -11.31 -23.27
CA GLY A 198 7.82 -12.05 -23.89
C GLY A 198 7.96 -11.80 -25.40
N VAL A 199 7.55 -10.64 -25.90
CA VAL A 199 7.72 -10.24 -27.30
C VAL A 199 8.94 -9.33 -27.42
N ASP A 200 9.95 -9.80 -28.14
CA ASP A 200 11.17 -9.05 -28.45
C ASP A 200 10.98 -8.22 -29.73
N PHE A 201 10.39 -7.03 -29.56
CA PHE A 201 10.19 -6.07 -30.65
C PHE A 201 11.38 -5.10 -30.75
N ARG A 202 11.93 -4.94 -31.96
CA ARG A 202 13.15 -4.16 -32.22
C ARG A 202 12.91 -3.15 -33.32
N VAL A 203 13.35 -1.91 -33.11
CA VAL A 203 13.29 -0.84 -34.11
C VAL A 203 14.72 -0.38 -34.44
N PRO A 204 15.18 -0.49 -35.69
CA PRO A 204 16.50 -0.01 -36.09
C PRO A 204 16.69 1.49 -35.85
N VAL A 205 17.94 1.89 -35.60
CA VAL A 205 18.30 3.31 -35.56
C VAL A 205 17.99 3.94 -36.92
N GLY A 206 17.25 5.05 -36.92
CA GLY A 206 16.80 5.74 -38.14
C GLY A 206 15.38 5.40 -38.61
N GLU A 207 14.77 4.34 -38.07
CA GLU A 207 13.36 3.96 -38.36
C GLU A 207 12.37 4.59 -37.38
N ALA A 208 12.85 5.50 -36.53
CA ALA A 208 12.03 6.21 -35.56
C ALA A 208 12.58 7.60 -35.24
N CYS A 209 11.69 8.53 -34.92
CA CYS A 209 12.05 9.84 -34.40
C CYS A 209 11.25 10.18 -33.13
N PHE A 210 11.87 10.92 -32.21
CA PHE A 210 11.20 11.32 -30.98
C PHE A 210 10.16 12.42 -31.22
N VAL A 211 8.97 12.26 -30.64
CA VAL A 211 7.89 13.25 -30.69
C VAL A 211 7.30 13.50 -29.30
N ARG A 212 6.95 14.76 -29.03
CA ARG A 212 6.22 15.17 -27.81
C ARG A 212 4.70 15.20 -27.97
N ALA A 213 4.22 15.34 -29.21
CA ALA A 213 2.80 15.42 -29.53
C ALA A 213 2.58 15.04 -31.00
N LEU A 214 1.48 14.35 -31.31
CA LEU A 214 1.00 14.21 -32.68
C LEU A 214 0.33 15.51 -33.15
N ASP A 215 0.26 15.77 -34.45
CA ASP A 215 -0.36 17.00 -34.96
C ASP A 215 -1.84 17.09 -34.58
N SER A 216 -2.56 15.96 -34.58
CA SER A 216 -3.93 15.88 -34.07
C SER A 216 -4.05 16.24 -32.58
N GLN A 217 -3.02 15.97 -31.77
CA GLN A 217 -2.98 16.36 -30.37
C GLN A 217 -2.63 17.83 -30.19
N LYS A 218 -1.70 18.37 -31.00
CA LYS A 218 -1.34 19.79 -30.98
C LYS A 218 -2.55 20.68 -31.27
N ALA A 219 -3.38 20.28 -32.25
CA ALA A 219 -4.63 20.98 -32.56
C ALA A 219 -5.60 21.07 -31.37
N ALA A 220 -5.53 20.10 -30.45
CA ALA A 220 -6.33 20.06 -29.23
C ALA A 220 -5.58 20.53 -27.96
N GLY A 221 -4.38 21.11 -28.10
CA GLY A 221 -3.55 21.53 -26.96
C GLY A 221 -3.05 20.37 -26.07
N LYS A 222 -2.98 19.15 -26.63
CA LYS A 222 -2.57 17.92 -25.93
C LYS A 222 -1.17 17.45 -26.35
N ALA A 223 -0.60 16.55 -25.55
CA ALA A 223 0.71 15.94 -25.79
C ALA A 223 0.68 14.41 -25.56
N VAL A 224 1.73 13.72 -26.02
CA VAL A 224 1.98 12.32 -25.66
C VAL A 224 2.56 12.29 -24.26
N PHE A 225 1.91 11.57 -23.35
CA PHE A 225 2.39 11.45 -21.97
C PHE A 225 3.76 10.75 -21.93
N GLY A 226 4.79 11.46 -21.44
CA GLY A 226 6.17 10.96 -21.44
C GLY A 226 6.87 11.00 -22.81
N GLY A 227 6.21 11.50 -23.86
CA GLY A 227 6.69 11.45 -25.24
C GLY A 227 6.57 10.05 -25.87
N GLY A 228 6.93 9.95 -27.15
CA GLY A 228 6.93 8.69 -27.89
C GLY A 228 7.89 8.70 -29.07
N LEU A 229 8.02 7.54 -29.71
CA LEU A 229 8.75 7.35 -30.95
C LEU A 229 7.75 7.22 -32.10
N LEU A 230 7.83 8.14 -33.06
CA LEU A 230 7.12 8.03 -34.32
C LEU A 230 7.92 7.10 -35.24
N LEU A 231 7.33 5.98 -35.59
CA LEU A 231 7.91 4.89 -36.36
C LEU A 231 7.72 5.10 -37.85
N SER A 232 8.63 4.54 -38.66
CA SER A 232 8.38 4.31 -40.07
C SER A 232 7.17 3.38 -40.27
N GLU A 233 6.56 3.40 -41.45
CA GLU A 233 5.45 2.51 -41.79
C GLU A 233 5.81 1.03 -41.63
N ARG A 234 7.04 0.65 -42.00
CA ARG A 234 7.53 -0.72 -41.82
C ARG A 234 7.59 -1.11 -40.35
N ALA A 235 8.22 -0.27 -39.52
CA ALA A 235 8.32 -0.52 -38.09
C ALA A 235 6.95 -0.50 -37.37
N ALA A 236 6.01 0.33 -37.85
CA ALA A 236 4.63 0.34 -37.35
C ALA A 236 3.88 -0.96 -37.68
N ALA A 237 4.04 -1.50 -38.90
CA ALA A 237 3.45 -2.78 -39.28
C ALA A 237 4.01 -3.96 -38.46
N GLU A 238 5.34 -3.96 -38.21
CA GLU A 238 5.99 -4.93 -37.33
C GLU A 238 5.47 -4.80 -35.88
N ARG A 239 5.26 -3.57 -35.39
CA ARG A 239 4.66 -3.33 -34.07
C ARG A 239 3.25 -3.91 -33.97
N ALA A 240 2.44 -3.74 -35.02
CA ALA A 240 1.09 -4.28 -35.05
C ALA A 240 1.10 -5.83 -34.98
N ALA A 241 2.05 -6.48 -35.64
CA ALA A 241 2.25 -7.93 -35.52
C ALA A 241 2.71 -8.33 -34.11
N ALA A 242 3.66 -7.59 -33.53
CA ALA A 242 4.15 -7.80 -32.18
C ALA A 242 3.05 -7.67 -31.12
N GLU A 243 2.15 -6.68 -31.24
CA GLU A 243 1.03 -6.52 -30.33
C GLU A 243 -0.01 -7.66 -30.43
N ARG A 244 -0.25 -8.20 -31.64
CA ARG A 244 -1.10 -9.38 -31.81
C ARG A 244 -0.50 -10.60 -31.10
N ALA A 245 0.79 -10.86 -31.30
CA ALA A 245 1.49 -11.95 -30.61
C ALA A 245 1.48 -11.79 -29.08
N ALA A 246 1.66 -10.55 -28.59
CA ALA A 246 1.59 -10.27 -27.15
C ALA A 246 0.17 -10.50 -26.59
N ALA A 247 -0.87 -10.11 -27.34
CA ALA A 247 -2.26 -10.32 -26.94
C ALA A 247 -2.64 -11.81 -26.89
N GLU A 248 -2.19 -12.61 -27.86
CA GLU A 248 -2.37 -14.06 -27.85
C GLU A 248 -1.70 -14.71 -26.63
N ARG A 249 -0.47 -14.31 -26.30
CA ARG A 249 0.24 -14.79 -25.10
C ARG A 249 -0.39 -14.34 -23.80
N ALA A 250 -1.00 -13.15 -23.77
CA ALA A 250 -1.69 -12.64 -22.60
C ALA A 250 -3.03 -13.36 -22.33
N ALA A 251 -3.59 -14.02 -23.34
CA ALA A 251 -4.85 -14.76 -23.26
C ALA A 251 -4.66 -16.28 -23.04
N ALA A 252 -3.42 -16.78 -23.15
CA ALA A 252 -3.04 -18.16 -22.87
C ALA A 252 -2.71 -18.37 -21.38
#